data_AF-A0A8C4U966-F1
#
_entry.id   AF-A0A8C4U966-F1
#
_cell.length_a   1.000
_cell.length_b   1.000
_cell.length_c   1.000
_cell.angle_alpha   90.00
_cell.angle_beta   90.00
_cell.angle_gamma   90.00
#
_symmetry.space_group_name_H-M   'P 1'
#
loop_
_entity.id
_entity.type
_entity.pdbx_description
1 polymer ?
#
loop_
_entity_poly.entity_id
_entity_poly.type
_entity_poly.pdbx_seq_one_letter_code
_entity_poly.pdbx_strand_id
1 'polypeptide(L)' 'MGRNKTLYALEDGIVRYTKEVYVPLPRSSESREVICCLPKGAVLYKTFINVIPVTEVGSFKL' A
#
# COMPACT_ATOMS: atom_id res chain seq x y z
N MET A 1 4.47 -5.09 -6.66
CA MET A 1 4.46 -6.44 -6.05
C MET A 1 4.65 -7.47 -7.15
N GLY A 2 5.61 -8.38 -7.01
CA GLY A 2 5.88 -9.42 -8.00
C GLY A 2 4.84 -10.57 -7.96
N ARG A 3 4.96 -11.51 -8.90
CA ARG A 3 4.07 -12.69 -8.99
C ARG A 3 4.06 -13.55 -7.72
N ASN A 4 5.20 -13.61 -7.03
CA ASN A 4 5.37 -14.38 -5.79
C ASN A 4 5.04 -13.57 -4.51
N LYS A 5 4.30 -12.45 -4.64
CA LYS A 5 3.98 -11.53 -3.54
C LYS A 5 5.21 -10.87 -2.87
N THR A 6 6.38 -10.96 -3.49
CA THR A 6 7.59 -10.25 -3.05
C THR A 6 7.47 -8.76 -3.36
N LEU A 7 7.92 -7.93 -2.43
CA LEU A 7 7.98 -6.48 -2.56
C LEU A 7 9.41 -6.06 -2.89
N TYR A 8 9.54 -5.03 -3.71
CA TYR A 8 10.80 -4.39 -4.05
C TYR A 8 10.56 -2.88 -4.14
N ALA A 9 11.58 -2.08 -3.83
CA ALA A 9 11.51 -0.64 -3.93
C ALA A 9 11.44 -0.22 -5.40
N LEU A 10 10.57 0.76 -5.70
CA LEU A 10 10.47 1.35 -7.05
C LEU A 10 11.39 2.56 -7.21
N GLU A 11 11.72 3.24 -6.10
CA GLU A 11 12.54 4.45 -6.05
C GLU A 11 13.62 4.28 -4.98
N ASP A 12 14.69 5.07 -5.07
CA ASP A 12 15.69 5.18 -4.01
C ASP A 12 15.17 6.03 -2.84
N GLY A 13 15.33 5.55 -1.62
CA GLY A 13 14.73 6.22 -0.47
C GLY A 13 14.74 5.44 0.84
N ILE A 14 14.08 6.02 1.85
CA ILE A 14 13.99 5.44 3.20
C ILE A 14 12.72 4.62 3.32
N VAL A 15 12.84 3.38 3.79
CA VAL A 15 11.69 2.50 4.04
C VAL A 15 10.96 2.92 5.31
N ARG A 16 9.63 3.01 5.22
CA ARG A 16 8.75 3.32 6.35
C ARG A 16 7.60 2.33 6.43
N TYR A 17 7.36 1.82 7.63
CA TYR A 17 6.25 0.92 7.94
C TYR A 17 5.12 1.70 8.61
N THR A 18 3.90 1.52 8.12
CA THR A 18 2.70 2.22 8.61
C THR A 18 1.53 1.26 8.78
N LYS A 19 0.61 1.58 9.69
CA LYS A 19 -0.68 0.90 9.80
C LYS A 19 -1.71 1.80 9.14
N GLU A 20 -2.27 1.38 8.02
CA GLU A 20 -3.19 2.19 7.23
C GLU A 20 -4.51 1.45 7.03
N VAL A 21 -5.58 2.21 6.81
CA VAL A 21 -6.91 1.67 6.54
C VAL A 21 -6.88 0.90 5.22
N TYR A 22 -7.31 -0.36 5.26
CA TYR A 22 -7.33 -1.23 4.11
C TYR A 22 -8.66 -1.16 3.37
N VAL A 23 -8.60 -0.75 2.10
CA VAL A 23 -9.73 -0.75 1.17
C VAL A 23 -9.42 -1.72 0.03
N PRO A 24 -10.07 -2.89 -0.04
CA PRO A 24 -9.83 -3.86 -1.11
C PRO A 24 -10.46 -3.43 -2.44
N LEU A 25 -10.01 -4.07 -3.53
CA LEU A 25 -10.59 -3.89 -4.86
C LEU A 25 -12.06 -4.32 -4.88
N PRO A 26 -12.97 -3.56 -5.51
CA PRO A 26 -14.42 -3.82 -5.44
C PRO A 26 -14.86 -5.23 -5.85
N ARG A 27 -14.15 -5.87 -6.79
CA ARG A 27 -14.48 -7.21 -7.33
C ARG A 27 -13.62 -8.34 -6.75
N SER A 28 -12.91 -8.10 -5.64
CA SER A 28 -12.13 -9.15 -4.97
C SER A 28 -13.02 -10.03 -4.10
N SER A 29 -12.60 -11.28 -3.87
CA SER A 29 -13.27 -12.18 -2.93
C SER A 29 -13.27 -11.62 -1.50
N GLU A 30 -12.17 -11.00 -1.06
CA GLU A 30 -12.07 -10.33 0.25
C GLU A 30 -13.17 -9.28 0.42
N SER A 31 -13.46 -8.48 -0.61
CA SER A 31 -14.54 -7.49 -0.56
C SER A 31 -15.90 -8.14 -0.30
N ARG A 32 -16.20 -9.26 -0.98
CA ARG A 32 -17.52 -9.91 -0.89
C ARG A 32 -17.69 -10.77 0.36
N GLU A 33 -16.64 -11.48 0.75
CA GLU A 33 -16.71 -12.53 1.77
C GLU A 33 -16.30 -12.04 3.16
N VAL A 34 -15.44 -11.02 3.23
CA VAL A 34 -14.93 -10.49 4.49
C VAL A 34 -15.54 -9.12 4.78
N ILE A 35 -15.35 -8.13 3.88
CA ILE A 35 -15.74 -6.74 4.17
C ILE A 35 -17.25 -6.59 4.39
N CYS A 36 -18.08 -7.19 3.53
CA CYS A 36 -19.54 -7.11 3.66
C CYS A 36 -20.09 -7.74 4.94
N CYS A 37 -19.32 -8.60 5.60
CA CYS A 37 -19.72 -9.30 6.82
C CYS A 37 -19.29 -8.56 8.10
N LEU A 38 -18.55 -7.46 7.99
CA LEU A 38 -18.09 -6.70 9.14
C LEU A 38 -19.23 -5.86 9.75
N PRO A 39 -19.26 -5.72 11.08
CA PRO A 39 -20.27 -4.88 11.73
C PRO A 39 -20.06 -3.40 11.38
N LYS A 40 -21.14 -2.62 11.46
CA LYS A 40 -21.10 -1.19 11.20
C LYS A 40 -20.08 -0.52 12.13
N GLY A 41 -19.18 0.28 11.56
CA GLY A 41 -18.11 0.97 12.27
C GLY A 41 -16.81 0.18 12.41
N ALA A 42 -16.75 -1.09 11.99
CA ALA A 42 -15.50 -1.82 11.90
C ALA A 42 -14.63 -1.31 10.75
N VAL A 43 -13.32 -1.24 11.00
CA VAL A 43 -12.30 -0.82 10.03
C VAL A 43 -11.14 -1.80 10.06
N LEU A 44 -10.69 -2.25 8.90
CA LEU A 44 -9.50 -3.08 8.80
C LEU A 44 -8.26 -2.20 8.64
N TYR A 45 -7.27 -2.42 9.49
CA TYR A 45 -5.93 -1.84 9.34
C TYR A 45 -4.96 -2.92 8.85
N LYS A 46 -4.23 -2.64 7.76
CA LYS A 46 -3.13 -3.48 7.28
C LYS A 46 -1.81 -2.72 7.44
N THR A 47 -0.71 -3.47 7.50
CA THR A 47 0.63 -2.87 7.49
C THR A 47 1.01 -2.59 6.05
N PHE A 48 1.36 -1.34 5.75
CA PHE A 48 1.90 -0.92 4.46
C PHE A 48 3.39 -0.59 4.59
N ILE A 49 4.09 -0.78 3.47
CA ILE A 49 5.52 -0.49 3.35
C ILE A 49 5.64 0.57 2.28
N ASN A 50 6.12 1.75 2.68
CA ASN A 50 6.31 2.91 1.81
C ASN A 50 7.81 3.20 1.68
N VAL A 51 8.21 3.75 0.54
CA VAL A 51 9.56 4.27 0.32
C VAL A 51 9.43 5.78 0.19
N ILE A 52 10.12 6.54 1.04
CA ILE A 52 10.17 8.00 1.00
C ILE A 52 11.36 8.39 0.11
N PRO A 53 11.13 8.97 -1.08
CA PRO A 53 12.21 9.35 -1.98
C PRO A 53 13.11 10.41 -1.35
N VAL A 54 14.42 10.28 -1.53
CA VAL A 54 15.40 11.28 -1.04
C VAL A 54 15.83 12.22 -2.15
N THR A 55 15.78 11.77 -3.40
CA THR A 55 16.22 12.52 -4.57
C THR A 55 15.04 13.09 -5.35
N GLU A 56 15.18 14.32 -5.84
CA GLU A 56 14.22 14.93 -6.76
C GLU A 56 14.47 14.42 -8.19
N VAL A 57 13.41 14.25 -8.96
CA VAL A 57 13.50 13.75 -10.33
C VAL A 57 13.95 14.87 -11.26
N GLY A 58 15.27 14.96 -11.44
CA GLY A 58 15.91 15.82 -12.43
C GLY A 58 16.08 17.27 -11.97
N SER A 59 17.04 17.94 -12.60
CA SER A 59 17.30 19.37 -12.40
C SER A 59 17.53 20.01 -13.77
N PHE A 60 16.91 21.16 -14.04
CA PHE A 60 17.26 21.95 -15.20
C PHE A 60 18.62 22.61 -14.96
N LYS A 61 19.60 22.30 -15.80
CA LYS A 61 20.90 22.96 -15.83
C LYS A 61 20.99 23.77 -17.12
N LEU A 62 21.43 25.02 -16.99
CA LEU A 62 21.79 25.89 -18.11
C LEU A 62 23.06 25.39 -18.80
#